data_AF-A0A1X7I2F8-F1
#
_entry.id   AF-A0A1X7I2F8-F1
#
_cell.length_a   1.000
_cell.length_b   1.000
_cell.length_c   1.000
_cell.angle_alpha   90.00
_cell.angle_beta   90.00
_cell.angle_gamma   90.00
#
_symmetry.space_group_name_H-M   'P 1'
#
loop_
_entity.id
_entity.type
_entity.pdbx_description
1 polymer ?
#
loop_
_entity_poly.entity_id
_entity_poly.type
_entity_poly.pdbx_seq_one_letter_code
_entity_poly.pdbx_strand_id
1 'polypeptide(L)'
;MFNSSILSIVLFCGMCAAEGMRRDDIVRWKAGQLLAQTPLGAKFNPDVYPNAVNEPFARTNSDGFVEPYQGTSRARQFDEGKNYLYPIPPSQIGLYPNGELKQNPGWE
;
A
#
# COMPACT_ATOMS: atom_id res chain seq x y z
N MET A 1 12.50 -17.63 -9.60
CA MET A 1 11.87 -18.56 -8.64
C MET A 1 10.93 -17.75 -7.75
N PHE A 2 9.62 -17.82 -8.01
CA PHE A 2 8.64 -17.16 -7.13
C PHE A 2 8.49 -17.99 -5.86
N ASN A 3 8.71 -17.35 -4.71
CA ASN A 3 8.64 -17.99 -3.40
C ASN A 3 7.21 -18.48 -3.14
N SER A 4 7.04 -19.75 -2.79
CA SER A 4 5.75 -20.46 -2.72
C SER A 4 4.73 -19.78 -1.80
N SER A 5 5.19 -18.98 -0.84
CA SER A 5 4.34 -18.22 0.10
C SER A 5 3.57 -17.07 -0.55
N ILE A 6 4.06 -16.54 -1.68
CA ILE A 6 3.41 -15.43 -2.40
C ILE A 6 2.23 -15.97 -3.25
N LEU A 7 2.35 -17.19 -3.78
CA LEU A 7 1.35 -17.77 -4.67
C LEU A 7 0.02 -18.05 -3.96
N SER A 8 0.06 -18.48 -2.68
CA SER A 8 -1.15 -18.72 -1.88
C SER A 8 -1.91 -17.45 -1.50
N ILE A 9 -1.21 -16.32 -1.37
CA ILE A 9 -1.81 -15.01 -1.07
C ILE A 9 -2.54 -14.45 -2.30
N VAL A 10 -1.99 -14.67 -3.49
CA VAL A 10 -2.57 -14.18 -4.75
C VAL A 10 -3.85 -14.95 -5.11
N LEU A 11 -3.90 -16.26 -4.84
CA LEU A 11 -5.04 -17.10 -5.23
C LEU A 11 -6.36 -16.78 -4.48
N PHE A 12 -6.27 -16.36 -3.22
CA PHE A 12 -7.46 -15.98 -2.42
C PHE A 12 -7.96 -14.55 -2.73
N CYS A 13 -7.08 -13.68 -3.23
CA CYS A 13 -7.39 -12.28 -3.48
C CYS A 13 -8.13 -12.04 -4.82
N GLY A 14 -8.12 -13.02 -5.74
CA GLY A 14 -8.67 -12.85 -7.09
C GLY A 14 -10.19 -12.65 -7.16
N MET A 15 -10.96 -13.33 -6.32
CA MET A 15 -12.43 -13.21 -6.30
C MET A 15 -12.92 -11.95 -5.55
N CYS A 16 -12.14 -11.43 -4.59
CA CYS A 16 -12.53 -10.27 -3.77
C CYS A 16 -11.71 -9.01 -4.09
N ALA A 17 -11.19 -8.92 -5.31
CA ALA A 17 -10.52 -7.73 -5.80
C ALA A 17 -11.51 -6.54 -5.81
N ALA A 18 -11.08 -5.39 -5.28
CA ALA A 18 -11.90 -4.18 -5.14
C ALA A 18 -13.14 -4.29 -4.20
N GLU A 19 -13.22 -5.33 -3.37
CA GLU A 19 -14.32 -5.53 -2.39
C GLU A 19 -13.93 -5.16 -0.94
N GLY A 20 -12.79 -4.49 -0.74
CA GLY A 20 -12.31 -4.06 0.58
C GLY A 20 -11.49 -5.09 1.36
N MET A 21 -11.54 -6.38 0.99
CA MET A 21 -10.87 -7.48 1.71
C MET A 21 -9.33 -7.41 1.69
N ARG A 22 -8.75 -6.76 0.69
CA ARG A 22 -7.29 -6.75 0.47
C ARG A 22 -6.51 -6.23 1.67
N ARG A 23 -7.02 -5.21 2.36
CA ARG A 23 -6.33 -4.64 3.52
C ARG A 23 -6.35 -5.63 4.68
N ASP A 24 -7.51 -6.18 4.98
CA ASP A 24 -7.70 -7.09 6.12
C ASP A 24 -6.88 -8.37 5.94
N ASP A 25 -6.80 -8.86 4.70
CA ASP A 25 -5.93 -9.97 4.33
C ASP A 25 -4.45 -9.68 4.56
N ILE A 26 -3.94 -8.52 4.14
CA ILE A 26 -2.54 -8.15 4.35
C ILE A 26 -2.23 -8.01 5.84
N VAL A 27 -3.12 -7.36 6.58
CA VAL A 27 -2.94 -7.09 8.01
C VAL A 27 -2.95 -8.39 8.80
N ARG A 28 -3.92 -9.29 8.57
CA ARG A 28 -3.99 -10.59 9.26
C ARG A 28 -2.82 -11.50 8.92
N TRP A 29 -2.28 -11.39 7.70
CA TRP A 29 -1.09 -12.14 7.28
C TRP A 29 0.23 -11.50 7.69
N LYS A 30 0.21 -10.35 8.38
CA LYS A 30 1.40 -9.59 8.76
C LYS A 30 2.32 -9.31 7.55
N ALA A 31 1.71 -9.01 6.40
CA ALA A 31 2.41 -8.80 5.13
C ALA A 31 2.47 -7.31 4.74
N GLY A 32 2.61 -6.42 5.72
CA GLY A 32 2.46 -4.98 5.57
C GLY A 32 3.34 -4.33 4.49
N GLN A 33 4.54 -4.86 4.26
CA GLN A 33 5.44 -4.38 3.20
C GLN A 33 4.84 -4.43 1.79
N LEU A 34 3.85 -5.31 1.55
CA LEU A 34 3.13 -5.33 0.26
C LEU A 34 2.34 -4.04 0.00
N LEU A 35 1.94 -3.31 1.06
CA LEU A 35 1.26 -2.00 0.93
C LEU A 35 2.26 -0.85 0.70
N ALA A 36 3.53 -1.02 1.09
CA ALA A 36 4.58 -0.03 0.91
C ALA A 36 5.21 -0.06 -0.50
N GLN A 37 5.03 -1.14 -1.27
CA GLN A 37 5.59 -1.26 -2.61
C GLN A 37 5.14 -0.12 -3.53
N THR A 38 6.00 0.35 -4.43
CA THR A 38 5.62 1.32 -5.46
C THR A 38 4.65 0.66 -6.46
N PRO A 39 3.45 1.24 -6.71
CA PRO A 39 2.56 0.70 -7.71
C PRO A 39 3.11 1.01 -9.11
N LEU A 40 3.16 0.00 -9.96
CA LEU A 40 3.47 0.15 -11.38
C LEU A 40 2.18 0.11 -12.20
N GLY A 41 2.13 0.92 -13.26
CA GLY A 41 1.05 1.00 -14.22
C GLY A 41 1.31 0.15 -15.47
N ALA A 42 0.64 0.52 -16.56
CA ALA A 42 0.85 -0.12 -17.85
C ALA A 42 2.26 0.15 -18.41
N LYS A 43 2.71 -0.69 -19.33
CA LYS A 43 3.93 -0.43 -20.11
C LYS A 43 3.66 0.69 -21.11
N PHE A 44 4.48 1.73 -21.11
CA PHE A 44 4.34 2.85 -22.03
C PHE A 44 5.10 2.58 -23.33
N ASN A 45 4.45 2.85 -24.48
CA ASN A 45 5.08 2.76 -25.78
C ASN A 45 5.28 4.18 -26.35
N PRO A 46 6.53 4.68 -26.41
CA PRO A 46 6.81 6.02 -26.92
C PRO A 46 6.54 6.17 -28.42
N ASP A 47 6.58 5.08 -29.20
CA ASP A 47 6.35 5.12 -30.66
C ASP A 47 4.89 5.43 -31.00
N VAL A 48 3.96 4.96 -30.16
CA VAL A 48 2.52 5.19 -30.34
C VAL A 48 2.13 6.57 -29.80
N TYR A 49 2.83 7.06 -28.77
CA TYR A 49 2.51 8.31 -28.07
C TYR A 49 3.74 9.22 -27.94
N PRO A 50 4.32 9.72 -29.04
CA PRO A 50 5.56 10.51 -29.01
C PRO A 50 5.41 11.83 -28.24
N ASN A 51 4.21 12.42 -28.24
CA ASN A 51 3.93 13.67 -27.54
C ASN A 51 3.73 13.51 -26.03
N ALA A 52 3.61 12.27 -25.53
CA ALA A 52 3.44 11.99 -24.11
C ALA A 52 4.76 11.62 -23.42
N VAL A 53 5.87 11.52 -24.17
CA VAL A 53 7.17 11.17 -23.60
C VAL A 53 7.56 12.20 -22.54
N ASN A 54 7.90 11.72 -21.34
CA ASN A 54 8.26 12.50 -20.15
C ASN A 54 7.13 13.33 -19.51
N GLU A 55 5.90 13.25 -20.03
CA GLU A 55 4.74 13.82 -19.35
C GLU A 55 4.54 13.14 -17.98
N PRO A 56 4.07 13.86 -16.94
CA PRO A 56 3.93 13.31 -15.59
C PRO A 56 3.17 11.98 -15.50
N PHE A 57 2.20 11.75 -16.39
CA PHE A 57 1.38 10.53 -16.44
C PHE A 57 2.00 9.39 -17.26
N ALA A 58 3.12 9.63 -17.94
CA ALA A 58 3.79 8.69 -18.83
C ALA A 58 5.28 8.49 -18.47
N ARG A 59 5.71 9.00 -17.31
CA ARG A 59 7.05 8.73 -16.78
C ARG A 59 7.16 7.25 -16.42
N THR A 60 8.27 6.64 -16.80
CA THR A 60 8.49 5.21 -16.66
C THR A 60 9.71 4.88 -15.80
N ASN A 61 9.69 3.68 -15.22
CA ASN A 61 10.87 3.06 -14.63
C ASN A 61 11.82 2.53 -15.72
N SER A 62 12.96 1.96 -15.32
CA SER A 62 13.96 1.38 -16.24
C SER A 62 13.40 0.28 -17.15
N ASP A 63 12.31 -0.37 -16.75
CA ASP A 63 11.69 -1.48 -17.47
C ASP A 63 10.56 -1.01 -18.42
N GLY A 64 10.29 0.30 -18.46
CA GLY A 64 9.27 0.92 -19.32
C GLY A 64 7.85 0.88 -18.76
N PHE A 65 7.65 0.54 -17.48
CA PHE A 65 6.36 0.62 -16.81
C PHE A 65 6.12 2.02 -16.26
N VAL A 66 4.90 2.53 -16.44
CA VAL A 66 4.51 3.83 -15.88
C VAL A 66 4.60 3.78 -14.37
N GLU A 67 5.27 4.75 -13.77
CA GLU A 67 5.37 4.90 -12.32
C GLU A 67 4.61 6.18 -11.91
N PRO A 68 3.36 6.07 -11.39
CA PRO A 68 2.48 7.22 -11.20
C PRO A 68 2.98 8.30 -10.23
N TYR A 69 3.89 7.94 -9.32
CA TYR A 69 4.41 8.86 -8.31
C TYR A 69 5.84 9.33 -8.59
N GLN A 70 6.39 8.98 -9.75
CA GLN A 70 7.75 9.32 -10.12
C GLN A 70 7.97 10.83 -10.16
N GLY A 71 8.97 11.30 -9.40
CA GLY A 71 9.28 12.72 -9.26
C GLY A 71 8.35 13.48 -8.30
N THR A 72 7.58 12.78 -7.46
CA THR A 72 6.81 13.38 -6.35
C THR A 72 7.42 12.98 -5.01
N SER A 73 7.07 13.69 -3.94
CA SER A 73 7.41 13.29 -2.56
C SER A 73 6.50 12.19 -1.99
N ARG A 74 5.56 11.67 -2.80
CA ARG A 74 4.57 10.69 -2.36
C ARG A 74 5.14 9.28 -2.48
N ALA A 75 5.60 8.74 -1.37
CA ALA A 75 5.96 7.33 -1.25
C ALA A 75 4.89 6.59 -0.45
N ARG A 76 4.54 5.36 -0.86
CA ARG A 76 3.78 4.47 0.02
C ARG A 76 4.71 4.00 1.13
N GLN A 77 4.27 4.13 2.37
CA GLN A 77 5.03 3.74 3.55
C GLN A 77 4.16 2.83 4.41
N PHE A 78 4.79 1.82 5.03
CA PHE A 78 4.14 0.94 5.99
C PHE A 78 5.13 0.61 7.10
N ASP A 79 4.81 1.08 8.30
CA ASP A 79 5.52 0.77 9.53
C ASP A 79 4.90 -0.46 10.20
N GLU A 80 5.67 -1.54 10.31
CA GLU A 80 5.22 -2.79 10.92
C GLU A 80 4.98 -2.70 12.42
N GLY A 81 5.51 -1.68 13.10
CA GLY A 81 5.24 -1.43 14.52
C GLY A 81 3.91 -0.71 14.76
N LYS A 82 3.32 -0.10 13.73
CA LYS A 82 2.23 0.89 13.88
C LYS A 82 1.03 0.60 12.98
N ASN A 83 1.25 0.39 11.68
CA ASN A 83 0.17 0.48 10.67
C ASN A 83 -0.74 -0.74 10.57
N TYR A 84 -0.50 -1.79 11.37
CA TYR A 84 -1.42 -2.92 11.51
C TYR A 84 -2.72 -2.55 12.23
N LEU A 85 -2.64 -1.61 13.17
CA LEU A 85 -3.80 -1.12 13.93
C LEU A 85 -4.09 0.33 13.56
N TYR A 86 -5.36 0.72 13.66
CA TYR A 86 -5.77 2.12 13.49
C TYR A 86 -5.61 2.89 14.81
N PRO A 87 -5.36 4.21 14.77
CA PRO A 87 -5.35 5.00 16.00
C PRO A 87 -6.75 5.01 16.63
N ILE A 88 -6.78 4.92 17.96
CA ILE A 88 -7.99 5.14 18.74
C ILE A 88 -8.21 6.66 18.84
N PRO A 89 -9.43 7.16 18.57
CA PRO A 89 -9.72 8.59 18.67
C PRO A 89 -9.43 9.12 20.09
N PRO A 90 -8.71 10.26 20.23
CA PRO A 90 -8.36 10.81 21.55
C PRO A 90 -9.57 11.11 22.44
N SER A 91 -10.70 11.49 21.86
CA SER A 91 -11.95 11.72 22.60
C SER A 91 -12.47 10.44 23.27
N GLN A 92 -12.28 9.27 22.66
CA GLN A 92 -12.65 7.98 23.25
C GLN A 92 -11.72 7.64 24.41
N ILE A 93 -10.42 7.88 24.27
CA ILE A 93 -9.44 7.70 25.36
C ILE A 93 -9.79 8.61 26.55
N GLY A 94 -10.19 9.86 26.28
CA GLY A 94 -10.59 10.81 27.32
C GLY A 94 -11.82 10.41 28.14
N LEU A 95 -12.68 9.50 27.63
CA LEU A 95 -13.81 8.95 28.39
C LEU A 95 -13.37 7.97 29.50
N TYR A 96 -12.14 7.46 29.43
CA TYR A 96 -11.58 6.48 30.38
C TYR A 96 -10.37 7.07 31.11
N PRO A 97 -10.55 8.12 31.95
CA PRO A 97 -9.47 8.87 32.59
C PRO A 97 -8.63 8.02 33.56
N ASN A 98 -9.15 6.87 34.00
CA ASN A 98 -8.43 5.93 34.86
C ASN A 98 -7.37 5.11 34.11
N GLY A 99 -7.19 5.33 32.80
CA GLY A 99 -6.18 4.66 31.98
C GLY A 99 -6.54 3.24 31.55
N GLU A 100 -7.82 2.87 31.63
CA GLU A 100 -8.36 1.58 31.18
C GLU A 100 -8.25 1.41 29.66
N LEU A 101 -8.37 2.52 28.91
CA LEU A 101 -8.18 2.56 27.47
C LEU A 101 -6.85 3.24 27.14
N LYS A 102 -5.92 2.49 26.54
CA LYS A 102 -4.62 2.99 26.06
C LYS A 102 -4.58 2.97 24.55
N GLN A 103 -3.76 3.84 23.97
CA GLN A 103 -3.57 3.92 22.54
C GLN A 103 -2.93 2.64 21.98
N ASN A 104 -3.18 2.36 20.69
CA ASN A 104 -2.51 1.29 19.98
C ASN A 104 -1.01 1.61 19.82
N PRO A 105 -0.11 0.60 19.85
CA PRO A 105 1.33 0.83 19.76
C PRO A 105 1.73 1.68 18.54
N GLY A 106 2.63 2.64 18.75
CA GLY A 106 3.14 3.53 17.71
C GLY A 106 2.20 4.67 17.32
N TRP A 107 0.99 4.75 17.90
CA TRP A 107 0.02 5.83 17.70
C TRP A 107 -0.05 6.80 18.88
N GLU A 108 0.85 6.67 19.86
CA GLU A 108 0.94 7.59 21.00
C GLU A 108 1.16 9.05 20.59
#